data_AF-A0A1F6F3G7-F1
#
_entry.id   AF-A0A1F6F3G7-F1
#
_cell.length_a   1.000
_cell.length_b   1.000
_cell.length_c   1.000
_cell.angle_alpha   90.00
_cell.angle_beta   90.00
_cell.angle_gamma   90.00
#
_symmetry.space_group_name_H-M   'P 1'
#
loop_
_entity.id
_entity.type
_entity.pdbx_description
1 polymer ?
#
loop_
_entity_poly.entity_id
_entity_poly.type
_entity_poly.pdbx_seq_one_letter_code
_entity_poly.pdbx_strand_id
1 'polypeptide(L)'
;MEPIEQKVQVLELKLQEVEARLDKAKQFAVERRKKARMWEASWIRISLSGILAYAAAWTYLWLVGERDPWIRAATPVVVVTTFTVVMPLFRRKWWNWDAEGKVTKHDDPIQRSI
;
A
#
# COMPACT_ATOMS: atom_id res chain seq x y z
N MET A 1 13.39 12.96 56.29
CA MET A 1 13.19 11.71 55.52
C MET A 1 12.79 12.01 54.05
N GLU A 2 13.16 13.15 53.48
CA GLU A 2 12.74 13.57 52.12
C GLU A 2 13.64 13.20 50.90
N PRO A 3 14.90 12.73 51.03
CA PRO A 3 15.75 12.53 49.84
C PRO A 3 15.42 11.26 49.04
N ILE A 4 14.60 10.36 49.59
CA ILE A 4 14.22 9.09 48.95
C ILE A 4 13.02 9.32 48.01
N GLU A 5 12.03 10.10 48.43
CA GLU A 5 10.85 10.40 47.61
C GLU A 5 11.21 11.19 46.34
N GLN A 6 12.12 12.15 46.45
CA GLN A 6 12.63 12.86 45.27
C GLN A 6 13.31 11.93 44.27
N LYS A 7 14.09 10.95 44.74
CA LYS A 7 14.75 9.99 43.86
C LYS A 7 13.75 9.07 43.17
N VAL A 8 12.68 8.66 43.87
CA VAL A 8 11.60 7.85 43.30
C VAL A 8 10.85 8.64 42.23
N GLN A 9 10.49 9.90 42.46
CA GLN A 9 9.82 10.74 41.46
C GLN A 9 10.69 10.96 40.21
N VAL A 10 11.99 11.19 40.39
CA VAL A 10 12.94 11.32 39.27
C VAL A 10 13.06 10.02 38.48
N LEU A 11 12.99 8.86 39.14
CA LEU A 11 13.00 7.56 38.49
C LEU A 11 11.74 7.33 37.67
N GLU A 12 10.56 7.64 38.21
CA GLU A 12 9.28 7.53 37.50
C GLU A 12 9.23 8.42 36.25
N LEU A 13 9.69 9.67 36.36
CA LEU A 13 9.80 10.59 35.23
C LEU A 13 10.73 10.04 34.13
N LYS A 14 11.88 9.50 34.51
CA LYS A 14 12.81 8.89 33.55
C LYS A 14 12.24 7.63 32.91
N LEU A 15 11.46 6.85 33.66
CA LEU A 15 10.81 5.65 33.15
C LEU A 15 9.77 6.00 32.08
N GLN A 16 8.93 7.01 32.35
CA GLN A 16 7.97 7.54 31.39
C GLN A 16 8.66 8.12 30.14
N GLU A 17 9.78 8.83 30.30
CA GLU A 17 10.54 9.35 29.17
C GLU A 17 11.10 8.23 28.28
N VAL A 18 11.63 7.17 28.90
CA VAL A 18 12.16 6.01 28.17
C VAL A 18 11.04 5.26 27.45
N GLU A 19 9.90 5.03 28.09
CA GLU A 19 8.73 4.40 27.45
C GLU A 19 8.22 5.24 26.27
N ALA A 20 8.10 6.56 26.44
CA ALA A 20 7.66 7.45 25.38
C ALA A 20 8.63 7.46 24.18
N ARG A 21 9.93 7.38 24.42
CA ARG A 21 10.95 7.25 23.35
C ARG A 21 10.85 5.90 22.65
N LEU A 22 10.60 4.84 23.41
CA LEU A 22 10.50 3.48 22.92
C LEU A 22 9.23 3.27 22.06
N ASP A 23 8.11 3.88 22.45
CA ASP A 23 6.87 3.86 21.67
C ASP A 23 7.00 4.66 20.38
N LYS A 24 7.62 5.85 20.41
CA LYS A 24 7.96 6.59 19.19
C LYS A 24 8.83 5.76 18.25
N ALA A 25 9.88 5.11 18.77
CA ALA A 25 10.76 4.25 17.98
C ALA A 25 10.02 3.05 17.36
N LYS A 26 9.14 2.40 18.14
CA LYS A 26 8.28 1.30 17.66
C LYS A 26 7.34 1.78 16.55
N GLN A 27 6.70 2.93 16.70
CA GLN A 27 5.79 3.49 15.69
C GLN A 27 6.52 3.73 14.36
N PHE A 28 7.70 4.35 14.39
CA PHE A 28 8.50 4.57 13.18
C PHE A 28 8.91 3.25 12.49
N ALA A 29 9.28 2.23 13.26
CA ALA A 29 9.63 0.92 12.72
C ALA A 29 8.42 0.22 12.06
N VAL A 30 7.24 0.33 12.67
CA VAL A 30 6.00 -0.23 12.14
C VAL A 30 5.59 0.46 10.84
N GLU A 31 5.67 1.78 10.77
CA GLU A 31 5.34 2.52 9.55
C GLU A 31 6.25 2.18 8.37
N ARG A 32 7.57 2.08 8.63
CA ARG A 32 8.53 1.66 7.60
C ARG A 32 8.22 0.23 7.11
N ARG A 33 7.91 -0.70 8.03
CA ARG A 33 7.52 -2.07 7.67
C ARG A 33 6.22 -2.12 6.86
N LYS A 34 5.22 -1.31 7.19
CA LYS A 34 3.96 -1.24 6.43
C LYS A 34 4.19 -0.75 5.00
N LYS A 35 4.97 0.32 4.82
CA LYS A 35 5.32 0.84 3.48
C LYS A 35 6.10 -0.18 2.65
N ALA A 36 7.09 -0.85 3.26
CA ALA A 36 7.87 -1.89 2.58
C ALA A 36 7.00 -3.07 2.12
N ARG A 37 6.11 -3.58 2.99
CA ARG A 37 5.20 -4.68 2.63
C ARG A 37 4.21 -4.30 1.53
N MET A 38 3.70 -3.07 1.54
CA MET A 38 2.80 -2.57 0.48
C MET A 38 3.52 -2.52 -0.87
N TRP A 39 4.78 -2.08 -0.88
CA TRP A 39 5.61 -2.07 -2.08
C TRP A 39 5.91 -3.50 -2.56
N GLU A 40 6.38 -4.39 -1.69
CA GLU A 40 6.66 -5.79 -2.04
C GLU A 40 5.43 -6.49 -2.61
N ALA A 41 4.26 -6.34 -1.98
CA ALA A 41 3.02 -6.96 -2.45
C ALA A 41 2.61 -6.47 -3.84
N SER A 42 2.86 -5.19 -4.17
CA SER A 42 2.49 -4.62 -5.46
C SER A 42 3.42 -5.10 -6.57
N TRP A 43 4.73 -5.15 -6.31
CA TRP A 43 5.71 -5.58 -7.33
C TRP A 43 5.71 -7.09 -7.55
N ILE A 44 5.54 -7.88 -6.49
CA ILE A 44 5.44 -9.35 -6.60
C ILE A 44 4.25 -9.74 -7.48
N ARG A 45 3.10 -9.09 -7.31
CA ARG A 45 1.91 -9.36 -8.13
C ARG A 45 2.15 -9.03 -9.60
N ILE A 46 2.75 -7.88 -9.88
CA ILE A 46 3.04 -7.46 -11.26
C ILE A 46 4.02 -8.43 -11.93
N SER A 47 5.13 -8.76 -11.25
CA SER A 47 6.13 -9.68 -11.77
C SER A 47 5.56 -11.09 -11.96
N LEU A 48 4.80 -11.59 -10.99
CA LEU A 48 4.19 -12.92 -11.07
C LEU A 48 3.18 -13.00 -12.22
N SER A 49 2.28 -12.00 -12.35
CA SER A 49 1.32 -11.94 -13.45
C SER A 49 2.01 -11.79 -14.81
N GLY A 50 3.08 -10.98 -14.90
CA GLY A 50 3.86 -10.83 -16.13
C GLY A 50 4.52 -12.14 -16.56
N ILE A 51 5.15 -12.87 -15.63
CA ILE A 51 5.76 -14.18 -15.91
C ILE A 51 4.70 -15.19 -16.35
N LEU A 52 3.56 -15.25 -15.66
CA LEU A 52 2.49 -16.20 -15.98
C LEU A 52 1.89 -15.91 -17.35
N ALA A 53 1.64 -14.64 -17.67
CA ALA A 53 1.13 -14.21 -18.97
C ALA A 53 2.13 -14.51 -20.09
N TYR A 54 3.43 -14.27 -19.86
CA TYR A 54 4.48 -14.62 -20.80
C TYR A 54 4.50 -16.11 -21.08
N ALA A 55 4.48 -16.94 -20.03
CA ALA A 55 4.51 -18.39 -20.15
C ALA A 55 3.28 -18.92 -20.92
N ALA A 56 2.09 -18.42 -20.62
CA ALA A 56 0.86 -18.80 -21.30
C ALA A 56 0.85 -18.39 -22.79
N ALA A 57 1.33 -17.20 -23.10
CA ALA A 57 1.40 -16.72 -24.48
C ALA A 57 2.47 -17.47 -25.28
N TRP A 58 3.61 -17.74 -24.66
CA TRP A 58 4.69 -18.51 -25.26
C TRP A 58 4.25 -19.93 -25.59
N THR A 59 3.59 -20.64 -24.65
CA THR A 59 3.07 -21.99 -24.93
C THR A 59 1.99 -21.99 -26.00
N TYR A 60 1.10 -20.99 -26.02
CA TYR A 60 0.09 -20.84 -27.05
C TYR A 60 0.70 -20.62 -28.44
N LEU A 61 1.64 -19.67 -28.58
CA LEU A 61 2.29 -19.36 -29.85
C LEU A 61 3.18 -20.50 -30.35
N TRP A 62 3.80 -21.24 -29.43
CA TRP A 62 4.54 -22.46 -29.76
C TRP A 62 3.61 -23.54 -30.34
N LEU A 63 2.41 -23.71 -29.76
CA LEU A 63 1.41 -24.67 -30.24
C LEU A 63 0.89 -24.35 -31.66
N VAL A 64 0.82 -23.07 -32.01
CA VAL A 64 0.33 -22.58 -33.31
C VAL A 64 1.42 -22.60 -34.40
N GLY A 65 2.67 -22.95 -34.07
CA GLY A 65 3.76 -23.07 -35.04
C GLY A 65 4.25 -21.72 -35.57
N GLU A 66 4.05 -20.65 -34.80
CA GLU A 66 4.47 -19.31 -35.17
C GLU A 66 6.00 -19.21 -35.25
N ARG A 67 6.52 -18.49 -36.25
CA ARG A 67 7.97 -18.44 -36.55
C ARG A 67 8.81 -17.74 -35.47
N ASP A 68 8.23 -16.75 -34.79
CA ASP A 68 8.88 -15.97 -33.72
C ASP A 68 7.96 -15.83 -32.49
N PRO A 69 7.77 -16.92 -31.72
CA PRO A 69 6.85 -16.94 -30.58
C PRO A 69 7.34 -16.07 -29.41
N TRP A 70 8.67 -15.88 -29.30
CA TRP A 70 9.32 -15.13 -28.22
C TRP A 70 8.99 -13.63 -28.25
N ILE A 71 8.95 -13.02 -29.44
CA ILE A 71 8.67 -11.58 -29.61
C ILE A 71 7.18 -11.31 -29.43
N ARG A 72 6.32 -12.20 -29.97
CA ARG A 72 4.87 -12.03 -29.89
C ARG A 72 4.30 -12.34 -28.51
N ALA A 73 4.99 -13.16 -27.71
CA ALA A 73 4.65 -13.39 -26.30
C ALA A 73 4.88 -12.15 -25.42
N ALA A 74 5.67 -11.17 -25.86
CA ALA A 74 5.86 -9.92 -25.12
C ALA A 74 4.60 -9.04 -25.12
N THR A 75 3.79 -9.08 -26.19
CA THR A 75 2.56 -8.27 -26.31
C THR A 75 1.59 -8.49 -25.14
N PRO A 76 1.17 -9.72 -24.81
CA PRO A 76 0.28 -9.96 -23.68
C PRO A 76 0.90 -9.58 -22.33
N VAL A 77 2.23 -9.70 -22.16
CA VAL A 77 2.92 -9.21 -20.95
C VAL A 77 2.77 -7.70 -20.84
N VAL A 78 3.06 -6.96 -21.91
CA VAL A 78 2.93 -5.50 -21.93
C VAL A 78 1.50 -5.08 -21.65
N VAL A 79 0.51 -5.76 -22.23
CA VAL A 79 -0.91 -5.47 -21.98
C VAL A 79 -1.29 -5.71 -20.52
N VAL A 80 -0.95 -6.87 -19.96
CA VAL A 80 -1.26 -7.23 -18.56
C VAL A 80 -0.56 -6.28 -17.59
N THR A 81 0.73 -6.02 -17.78
CA THR A 81 1.49 -5.11 -16.92
C THR A 81 0.93 -3.69 -17.00
N THR A 82 0.57 -3.21 -18.20
CA THR A 82 -0.04 -1.90 -18.38
C THR A 82 -1.38 -1.80 -17.65
N PHE A 83 -2.28 -2.78 -17.80
CA PHE A 83 -3.55 -2.79 -17.07
C PHE A 83 -3.37 -2.81 -15.55
N THR A 84 -2.42 -3.62 -15.05
CA THR A 84 -2.15 -3.75 -13.61
C THR A 84 -1.60 -2.45 -13.00
N VAL A 85 -0.85 -1.65 -13.77
CA VAL A 85 -0.30 -0.36 -13.32
C VAL A 85 -1.31 0.78 -13.52
N VAL A 86 -2.07 0.78 -14.60
CA VAL A 86 -3.05 1.83 -14.91
C VAL A 86 -4.23 1.78 -13.94
N MET A 87 -4.70 0.59 -13.55
CA MET A 87 -5.84 0.42 -12.63
C MET A 87 -5.68 1.11 -11.25
N PRO A 88 -4.55 0.98 -10.52
CA PRO A 88 -4.35 1.70 -9.26
C PRO A 88 -4.16 3.21 -9.45
N LEU A 89 -3.57 3.65 -10.57
CA LEU A 89 -3.45 5.07 -10.90
C LEU A 89 -4.84 5.71 -11.14
N PHE A 90 -5.69 5.01 -11.89
CA PHE A 90 -7.08 5.42 -12.11
C PHE A 90 -7.86 5.48 -10.79
N ARG A 91 -7.79 4.42 -9.97
CA ARG A 91 -8.49 4.40 -8.67
C ARG A 91 -8.06 5.56 -7.77
N ARG A 92 -6.77 5.89 -7.72
CA ARG A 92 -6.28 7.01 -6.90
C ARG A 92 -6.80 8.36 -7.39
N LYS A 93 -6.90 8.56 -8.70
CA LYS A 93 -7.43 9.80 -9.28
C LYS A 93 -8.95 9.92 -9.11
N TRP A 94 -9.67 8.80 -9.22
CA TRP A 94 -11.12 8.76 -9.06
C TRP A 94 -11.59 8.90 -7.61
N TRP A 95 -10.89 8.31 -6.64
CA TRP A 95 -11.22 8.47 -5.22
C TRP A 95 -11.09 9.92 -4.74
N ASN A 96 -10.11 10.65 -5.26
CA ASN A 96 -9.97 12.09 -4.98
C ASN A 96 -11.12 12.90 -5.59
N TRP A 97 -11.60 12.51 -6.78
CA TRP A 97 -12.74 13.15 -7.42
C TRP A 97 -14.07 12.90 -6.67
N ASP A 98 -14.26 11.68 -6.15
CA ASP A 98 -15.45 11.32 -5.34
C ASP A 98 -15.42 11.96 -3.94
N ALA A 99 -14.24 12.31 -3.42
CA ALA A 99 -14.08 13.06 -2.18
C ALA A 99 -14.44 14.54 -2.33
N GLU A 100 -14.10 15.16 -3.47
CA GLU A 100 -14.51 16.53 -3.80
C GLU A 100 -16.04 16.67 -4.01
N GLY A 101 -16.72 15.58 -4.42
CA GLY A 101 -18.18 15.54 -4.56
C GLY A 101 -18.98 15.27 -3.28
N LYS A 102 -18.33 14.83 -2.19
CA LYS A 102 -19.02 14.50 -0.91
C LYS A 102 -18.94 15.60 0.15
N VAL A 103 -18.04 16.58 -0.01
CA VAL A 103 -17.95 17.73 0.91
C VAL A 103 -19.14 18.69 0.75
N THR A 104 -19.88 18.63 -0.36
CA THR A 104 -21.03 19.53 -0.59
C THR A 104 -22.40 18.92 -0.30
N LYS A 105 -22.48 17.68 0.18
CA LYS A 105 -23.78 16.97 0.33
C LYS A 105 -24.13 16.52 1.75
N HIS A 106 -23.38 16.95 2.77
CA HIS A 106 -23.64 16.56 4.16
C HIS A 106 -23.81 17.73 5.14
N ASP A 107 -24.14 18.93 4.63
CA ASP A 107 -24.53 20.10 5.43
C ASP A 107 -26.00 20.47 5.21
N ASP A 108 -26.90 19.48 5.11
CA ASP A 108 -28.35 19.74 5.17
C ASP A 108 -28.84 19.60 6.64
N PRO A 109 -29.21 20.70 7.33
CA PRO A 109 -29.61 20.67 8.74
C PRO A 109 -31.01 20.03 9.00
N ILE A 110 -31.61 19.34 8.03
CA ILE A 110 -33.03 18.94 8.05
C ILE A 110 -33.19 17.45 8.44
N GLN A 111 -32.50 16.99 9.48
CA GLN A 111 -32.78 15.67 10.10
C GLN A 111 -32.92 15.72 11.63
N ARG A 112 -33.23 16.90 12.21
CA ARG A 112 -33.48 17.06 13.66
C ARG A 112 -34.95 17.25 14.05
N SER A 113 -35.89 16.77 13.24
CA SER A 113 -37.32 16.84 13.62
C SER A 113 -38.14 15.71 13.03
N ILE A 114 -37.89 14.48 13.48
CA ILE A 114 -38.93 13.44 13.64
C ILE A 114 -38.58 12.66 14.91
#